data_AF-A0A328NGW6-F1
#
_entry.id   AF-A0A328NGW6-F1
#
_cell.length_a   1.000
_cell.length_b   1.000
_cell.length_c   1.000
_cell.angle_alpha   90.00
_cell.angle_beta   90.00
_cell.angle_gamma   90.00
#
_symmetry.space_group_name_H-M   'P 1'
#
loop_
_entity.id
_entity.type
_entity.pdbx_description
1 polymer ?
#
loop_
_entity_poly.entity_id
_entity_poly.type
_entity_poly.pdbx_seq_one_letter_code
_entity_poly.pdbx_strand_id
1 'polypeptide(L)'
;MYSDLGVTKTTRRAGGPSWAGEFPVDCAPITLDADAVLAVYTDGNIPSGACLALNTTTNRHVPYGGSSDEVQTLTVTGTPTGGTYTLTFSGQTTAAIPYNATAAQVRTALEALSNIGTGNVTTAGGAHPGTPITVTFTGTLANTNVAQMTASSAGLTGGTSPTVTPTTTTAGGADLGAGGSETAKGFLLGDKQVRTGRHVDAALYYRGRVYSDLLPSNSGFDAAAQAELAPNIYFDKVGA
;
A
#
# COMPACT_ATOMS: atom_id res chain seq x y z
N MET A 1 14.65 23.57 37.68
CA MET A 1 14.19 22.42 38.48
C MET A 1 12.67 22.38 38.40
N TYR A 2 12.11 21.56 37.52
CA TYR A 2 10.69 21.20 37.57
C TYR A 2 10.65 19.72 37.91
N SER A 3 10.30 19.44 39.15
CA SER A 3 10.15 18.11 39.70
C SER A 3 8.75 17.58 39.39
N ASP A 4 8.73 16.48 38.63
CA ASP A 4 7.95 15.28 38.88
C ASP A 4 6.44 15.43 39.08
N LEU A 5 5.69 15.25 38.00
CA LEU A 5 4.34 14.69 38.03
C LEU A 5 4.42 13.29 37.41
N GLY A 6 4.38 12.29 38.28
CA GLY A 6 4.51 10.87 37.96
C GLY A 6 3.71 10.45 36.73
N VAL A 7 4.42 10.13 35.65
CA VAL A 7 3.82 9.48 34.48
C VAL A 7 3.84 7.98 34.73
N THR A 8 2.73 7.47 35.24
CA THR A 8 2.45 6.04 35.24
C THR A 8 2.42 5.57 33.77
N LYS A 9 3.37 4.70 33.42
CA LYS A 9 3.49 4.05 32.12
C LYS A 9 2.30 3.11 31.93
N THR A 10 1.23 3.58 31.28
CA THR A 10 0.10 2.71 30.89
C THR A 10 -0.77 3.31 29.77
N THR A 11 -0.79 2.59 28.64
CA THR A 11 -1.91 2.34 27.71
C THR A 11 -2.55 3.46 26.87
N ARG A 12 -2.56 3.18 25.54
CA ARG A 12 -3.43 3.67 24.47
C ARG A 12 -4.59 4.56 24.95
N ARG A 13 -4.52 5.87 24.72
CA ARG A 13 -5.64 6.80 24.69
C ARG A 13 -6.60 6.26 23.64
N ALA A 14 -7.69 5.69 24.13
CA ALA A 14 -8.83 5.28 23.33
C ALA A 14 -9.27 6.43 22.42
N GLY A 15 -9.32 6.19 21.11
CA GLY A 15 -9.92 7.08 20.12
C GLY A 15 -9.05 7.49 18.93
N GLY A 16 -7.73 7.26 18.95
CA GLY A 16 -6.86 7.48 17.78
C GLY A 16 -6.96 6.33 16.76
N PRO A 17 -6.64 6.56 15.47
CA PRO A 17 -6.64 5.48 14.49
C PRO A 17 -5.58 4.44 14.83
N SER A 18 -5.85 3.17 14.50
CA SER A 18 -5.05 2.02 14.94
C SER A 18 -3.59 2.05 14.48
N TRP A 19 -3.31 2.73 13.36
CA TRP A 19 -1.96 2.89 12.80
C TRP A 19 -1.11 3.94 13.53
N ALA A 20 -1.72 4.86 14.29
CA ALA A 20 -1.00 5.90 15.02
C ALA A 20 -0.63 5.40 16.43
N GLY A 21 0.67 5.34 16.73
CA GLY A 21 1.19 5.03 18.07
C GLY A 21 1.09 6.22 19.03
N GLU A 22 1.31 5.97 20.33
CA GLU A 22 1.11 7.00 21.35
C GLU A 22 2.27 7.96 21.57
N PHE A 23 1.90 9.24 21.48
CA PHE A 23 2.34 10.51 22.06
C PHE A 23 3.83 10.85 22.32
N PRO A 24 4.20 12.12 22.02
CA PRO A 24 3.33 13.20 21.53
C PRO A 24 2.96 13.03 20.04
N VAL A 25 1.65 13.11 19.73
CA VAL A 25 1.15 13.14 18.36
C VAL A 25 1.14 14.60 17.93
N ASP A 26 2.18 15.06 17.26
CA ASP A 26 2.13 16.41 16.71
C ASP A 26 1.36 16.35 15.40
N CYS A 27 0.21 17.02 15.42
CA CYS A 27 -0.66 17.16 14.25
C CYS A 27 -0.72 18.63 13.83
N ALA A 28 -0.70 18.87 12.51
CA ALA A 28 -0.81 20.20 11.94
C ALA A 28 -2.12 20.31 11.14
N PRO A 29 -2.83 21.46 11.21
CA PRO A 29 -3.93 21.71 10.29
C PRO A 29 -3.39 21.84 8.86
N ILE A 30 -4.10 21.23 7.92
CA ILE A 30 -3.75 21.23 6.50
C ILE A 30 -5.00 21.41 5.64
N THR A 31 -4.80 21.81 4.39
CA THR A 31 -5.84 21.79 3.36
C THR A 31 -5.49 20.72 2.32
N LEU A 32 -6.41 19.77 2.12
CA LEU A 32 -6.31 18.74 1.07
C LEU A 32 -6.74 19.31 -0.28
N ASP A 33 -5.94 19.05 -1.31
CA ASP A 33 -6.34 19.35 -2.68
C ASP A 33 -7.29 18.27 -3.21
N ALA A 34 -8.58 18.60 -3.30
CA ALA A 34 -9.61 17.66 -3.75
C ALA A 34 -9.40 17.11 -5.16
N ASP A 35 -8.84 17.90 -6.08
CA ASP A 35 -8.67 17.43 -7.46
C ASP A 35 -7.52 16.42 -7.54
N ALA A 36 -6.43 16.64 -6.79
CA ALA A 36 -5.34 15.67 -6.65
C ALA A 36 -5.78 14.41 -5.87
N VAL A 37 -6.61 14.57 -4.84
CA VAL A 37 -7.18 13.42 -4.11
C VAL A 37 -8.07 12.60 -5.05
N LEU A 38 -8.94 13.21 -5.86
CA LEU A 38 -9.81 12.49 -6.80
C LEU A 38 -9.06 11.80 -7.93
N ALA A 39 -7.84 12.23 -8.26
CA ALA A 39 -6.99 11.54 -9.22
C ALA A 39 -6.47 10.19 -8.68
N VAL A 40 -6.32 10.06 -7.36
CA VAL A 40 -5.80 8.84 -6.70
C VAL A 40 -6.93 8.00 -6.09
N TYR A 41 -7.88 8.66 -5.43
CA TYR A 41 -9.06 8.08 -4.78
C TYR A 41 -10.31 8.47 -5.57
N THR A 42 -10.63 7.68 -6.60
CA THR A 42 -11.70 7.99 -7.57
C THR A 42 -13.10 7.99 -6.97
N ASP A 43 -13.29 7.34 -5.82
CA ASP A 43 -14.53 7.40 -5.03
C ASP A 43 -14.62 8.66 -4.16
N GLY A 44 -13.55 9.47 -4.12
CA GLY A 44 -13.42 10.68 -3.32
C GLY A 44 -13.14 10.42 -1.84
N ASN A 45 -12.92 9.17 -1.42
CA ASN A 45 -12.63 8.84 -0.03
C ASN A 45 -11.14 8.56 0.17
N ILE A 46 -10.46 9.48 0.84
CA ILE A 46 -9.08 9.28 1.26
C ILE A 46 -9.05 8.72 2.70
N PRO A 47 -8.45 7.54 2.92
CA PRO A 47 -8.49 6.88 4.21
C PRO A 47 -7.53 7.53 5.21
N SER A 48 -7.85 7.43 6.50
CA SER A 48 -6.90 7.76 7.55
C SER A 48 -5.65 6.87 7.43
N GLY A 49 -4.47 7.48 7.53
CA GLY A 49 -3.20 6.80 7.30
C GLY A 49 -2.72 6.88 5.85
N ALA A 50 -3.43 7.57 4.95
CA ALA A 50 -2.87 7.95 3.66
C ALA A 50 -1.64 8.85 3.85
N CYS A 51 -0.53 8.50 3.20
CA CYS A 51 0.67 9.30 3.14
C CYS A 51 0.40 10.54 2.30
N LEU A 52 0.81 11.71 2.79
CA LEU A 52 0.60 13.00 2.15
C LEU A 52 1.91 13.70 1.86
N ALA A 53 1.91 14.46 0.78
CA ALA A 53 2.97 15.39 0.41
C ALA A 53 2.44 16.83 0.34
N LEU A 54 3.34 17.80 0.19
CA LEU A 54 2.98 19.21 0.00
C LEU A 54 3.25 19.61 -1.45
N ASN A 55 2.21 19.91 -2.21
CA ASN A 55 2.37 20.57 -3.50
C ASN A 55 2.76 22.03 -3.24
N THR A 56 4.02 22.37 -3.51
CA THR A 56 4.61 23.70 -3.28
C THR A 56 4.08 24.77 -4.23
N THR A 57 3.49 24.39 -5.36
CA THR A 57 2.86 25.32 -6.31
C THR A 57 1.52 25.81 -5.79
N THR A 58 0.70 24.90 -5.25
CA THR A 58 -0.63 25.22 -4.71
C THR A 58 -0.63 25.48 -3.20
N ASN A 59 0.48 25.19 -2.52
CA ASN A 59 0.62 25.16 -1.06
C ASN A 59 -0.46 24.32 -0.37
N ARG A 60 -0.82 23.19 -0.98
CA ARG A 60 -1.85 22.26 -0.49
C ARG A 60 -1.30 20.86 -0.37
N HIS A 61 -1.88 20.11 0.54
CA HIS A 61 -1.50 18.72 0.74
C HIS A 61 -2.22 17.85 -0.28
N VAL A 62 -1.46 16.94 -0.86
CA VAL A 62 -1.91 15.98 -1.87
C VAL A 62 -1.55 14.58 -1.40
N PRO A 63 -2.21 13.52 -1.93
CA PRO A 63 -1.70 12.17 -1.76
C PRO A 63 -0.22 12.13 -2.16
N TYR A 64 0.60 11.50 -1.32
CA TYR A 64 2.02 11.31 -1.64
C TYR A 64 2.13 10.53 -2.95
N GLY A 65 2.85 11.11 -3.91
CA GLY A 65 2.97 10.58 -5.26
C GLY A 65 4.13 9.61 -5.44
N GLY A 66 4.61 8.96 -4.38
CA GLY A 66 5.85 8.16 -4.38
C GLY A 66 6.07 7.39 -5.66
N SER A 67 7.26 7.53 -6.26
CA SER A 67 7.60 6.91 -7.55
C SER A 67 7.98 5.43 -7.35
N SER A 68 7.04 4.64 -6.84
CA SER A 68 7.23 3.20 -6.70
C SER A 68 6.16 2.43 -7.47
N ASP A 69 6.61 1.36 -8.11
CA ASP A 69 5.76 0.38 -8.74
C ASP A 69 5.02 -0.42 -7.66
N GLU A 70 3.73 -0.71 -7.87
CA GLU A 70 2.98 -1.62 -6.99
C GLU A 70 3.68 -2.99 -6.99
N VAL A 71 3.88 -3.56 -5.80
CA VAL A 71 4.38 -4.92 -5.61
C VAL A 71 3.35 -5.75 -4.86
N GLN A 72 2.93 -6.86 -5.47
CA GLN A 72 2.08 -7.87 -4.85
C GLN A 72 2.83 -9.20 -4.76
N THR A 73 2.79 -9.83 -3.58
CA THR A 73 3.46 -11.11 -3.32
C THR A 73 2.46 -12.26 -3.31
N LEU A 74 2.77 -13.31 -4.08
CA LEU A 74 2.00 -14.55 -4.14
C LEU A 74 2.62 -15.60 -3.22
N THR A 75 1.93 -15.94 -2.14
CA THR A 75 2.34 -17.00 -1.21
C THR A 75 1.47 -18.24 -1.39
N VAL A 76 2.08 -19.42 -1.36
CA VAL A 76 1.36 -20.71 -1.37
C VAL A 76 1.51 -21.38 0.00
N THR A 77 0.38 -21.82 0.57
CA THR A 77 0.33 -22.57 1.82
C THR A 77 -0.30 -23.94 1.60
N GLY A 78 -0.24 -24.82 2.61
CA GLY A 78 -0.85 -26.15 2.55
C GLY A 78 -0.14 -27.16 1.64
N THR A 79 1.04 -26.83 1.10
CA THR A 79 1.96 -27.74 0.38
C THR A 79 1.27 -28.61 -0.69
N PRO A 80 0.65 -28.01 -1.72
CA PRO A 80 0.05 -28.78 -2.81
C PRO A 80 1.11 -29.65 -3.49
N THR A 81 0.70 -30.85 -3.94
CA THR A 81 1.56 -31.79 -4.68
C THR A 81 1.16 -31.93 -6.14
N GLY A 82 0.10 -31.24 -6.57
CA GLY A 82 -0.39 -31.25 -7.94
C GLY A 82 -1.46 -30.19 -8.18
N GLY A 83 -1.98 -30.17 -9.41
CA GLY A 83 -3.08 -29.30 -9.79
C GLY A 83 -2.64 -27.92 -10.28
N THR A 84 -3.60 -27.01 -10.33
CA THR A 84 -3.42 -25.65 -10.88
C THR A 84 -4.19 -24.61 -10.06
N TYR A 85 -3.76 -23.36 -10.16
CA TYR A 85 -4.49 -22.20 -9.64
C TYR A 85 -4.68 -21.15 -10.75
N THR A 86 -5.54 -20.17 -10.51
CA THR A 86 -5.70 -19.01 -11.40
C THR A 86 -5.59 -17.71 -10.61
N LEU A 87 -5.15 -16.64 -11.28
CA LEU A 87 -5.13 -15.30 -10.74
C LEU A 87 -6.17 -14.45 -11.49
N THR A 88 -6.85 -13.57 -10.78
CA THR A 88 -7.79 -12.60 -11.36
C THR A 88 -7.34 -11.20 -11.00
N PHE A 89 -7.22 -10.35 -12.01
CA PHE A 89 -6.90 -8.93 -11.88
C PHE A 89 -7.98 -8.12 -12.59
N SER A 90 -8.60 -7.18 -11.88
CA SER A 90 -9.59 -6.24 -12.43
C SER A 90 -10.62 -6.88 -13.38
N GLY A 91 -11.17 -8.03 -12.97
CA GLY A 91 -12.22 -8.76 -13.71
C GLY A 91 -11.74 -9.72 -14.81
N GLN A 92 -10.43 -9.85 -15.06
CA GLN A 92 -9.89 -10.85 -16.00
C GLN A 92 -9.09 -11.92 -15.28
N THR A 93 -9.30 -13.17 -15.67
CA THR A 93 -8.70 -14.35 -15.04
C THR A 93 -7.67 -14.98 -15.98
N THR A 94 -6.52 -15.37 -15.44
CA THR A 94 -5.45 -16.02 -16.19
C THR A 94 -5.88 -17.42 -16.66
N ALA A 95 -5.15 -17.97 -17.63
CA ALA A 95 -5.13 -19.41 -17.84
C ALA A 95 -4.65 -20.14 -16.56
N ALA A 96 -4.86 -21.46 -16.52
CA ALA A 96 -4.43 -22.29 -15.40
C ALA A 96 -2.90 -22.25 -15.23
N ILE A 97 -2.46 -21.92 -14.02
CA ILE A 97 -1.05 -21.84 -13.62
C ILE A 97 -0.72 -23.08 -12.79
N PRO A 98 0.34 -23.84 -13.10
CA PRO A 98 0.68 -25.06 -12.37
C PRO A 98 1.05 -24.78 -10.91
N TYR A 99 0.75 -25.72 -10.00
CA TYR A 99 1.03 -25.58 -8.56
C TYR A 99 2.51 -25.29 -8.23
N ASN A 100 3.43 -25.72 -9.10
CA ASN A 100 4.88 -25.54 -9.00
C ASN A 100 5.43 -24.47 -9.95
N ALA A 101 4.61 -23.49 -10.31
CA ALA A 101 4.98 -22.46 -11.28
C ALA A 101 6.26 -21.69 -10.89
N THR A 102 7.08 -21.43 -11.90
CA THR A 102 8.18 -20.47 -11.83
C THR A 102 7.65 -19.05 -11.96
N ALA A 103 8.44 -18.05 -11.53
CA ALA A 103 8.11 -16.64 -11.71
C ALA A 103 7.82 -16.30 -13.19
N ALA A 104 8.59 -16.86 -14.13
CA ALA A 104 8.38 -16.65 -15.56
C ALA A 104 7.03 -17.19 -16.08
N GLN A 105 6.55 -18.32 -15.56
CA GLN A 105 5.24 -18.85 -15.90
C GLN A 105 4.11 -17.97 -15.37
N VAL A 106 4.26 -17.45 -14.15
CA VAL A 106 3.31 -16.48 -13.58
C VAL A 106 3.27 -15.19 -14.40
N ARG A 107 4.43 -14.64 -14.75
CA ARG A 107 4.52 -13.44 -15.61
C ARG A 107 3.79 -13.65 -16.93
N THR A 108 4.09 -14.75 -17.63
CA THR A 108 3.48 -15.07 -18.92
C THR A 108 1.96 -15.16 -18.82
N ALA A 109 1.44 -15.75 -17.74
CA ALA A 109 0.00 -15.86 -17.51
C ALA A 109 -0.66 -14.49 -17.23
N LEU A 110 0.01 -13.60 -16.49
CA LEU A 110 -0.48 -12.25 -16.20
C LEU A 110 -0.42 -11.33 -17.42
N GLU A 111 0.67 -11.35 -18.18
CA GLU A 111 0.84 -10.55 -19.40
C GLU A 111 -0.15 -10.93 -20.52
N ALA A 112 -0.74 -12.14 -20.45
CA ALA A 112 -1.78 -12.58 -21.38
C ALA A 112 -3.15 -11.96 -21.10
N LEU A 113 -3.37 -11.33 -19.93
CA LEU A 113 -4.60 -10.61 -19.63
C LEU A 113 -4.64 -9.29 -20.42
N SER A 114 -5.78 -8.96 -21.03
CA SER A 114 -5.88 -7.76 -21.86
C SER A 114 -5.86 -6.44 -21.08
N ASN A 115 -6.09 -6.50 -19.76
CA ASN A 115 -5.98 -5.37 -18.83
C ASN A 115 -4.61 -5.26 -18.14
N ILE A 116 -3.69 -6.20 -18.39
CA ILE A 116 -2.28 -6.07 -18.00
C ILE A 116 -1.44 -5.89 -19.26
N GLY A 117 -1.43 -6.85 -20.18
CA GLY A 117 -0.63 -6.80 -21.40
C GLY A 117 0.87 -7.03 -21.19
N THR A 118 1.59 -7.27 -22.29
CA THR A 118 3.03 -7.57 -22.28
C THR A 118 3.88 -6.38 -21.83
N GLY A 119 4.86 -6.63 -20.95
CA GLY A 119 5.79 -5.62 -20.44
C GLY A 119 5.27 -4.81 -19.25
N ASN A 120 4.06 -5.09 -18.79
CA ASN A 120 3.42 -4.34 -17.69
C ASN A 120 3.53 -5.05 -16.33
N VAL A 121 4.23 -6.18 -16.26
CA VAL A 121 4.60 -6.84 -15.00
C VAL A 121 6.00 -7.43 -15.07
N THR A 122 6.73 -7.37 -13.96
CA THR A 122 7.94 -8.17 -13.73
C THR A 122 7.73 -9.08 -12.53
N THR A 123 8.42 -10.23 -12.50
CA THR A 123 8.25 -11.23 -11.45
C THR A 123 9.58 -11.72 -10.94
N ALA A 124 9.71 -11.93 -9.64
CA ALA A 124 10.92 -12.43 -8.98
C ALA A 124 10.60 -13.52 -7.95
N GLY A 125 11.64 -14.16 -7.40
CA GLY A 125 11.49 -15.24 -6.42
C GLY A 125 11.10 -16.58 -7.06
N GLY A 126 10.23 -17.32 -6.38
CA GLY A 126 9.80 -18.65 -6.82
C GLY A 126 10.90 -19.72 -6.78
N ALA A 127 10.62 -20.94 -7.25
CA ALA A 127 9.31 -21.42 -7.72
C ALA A 127 8.34 -21.73 -6.56
N HIS A 128 7.05 -21.72 -6.85
CA HIS A 128 6.04 -22.26 -5.93
C HIS A 128 6.20 -23.79 -5.78
N PRO A 129 5.68 -24.38 -4.68
CA PRO A 129 5.09 -23.73 -3.50
C PRO A 129 6.13 -23.25 -2.48
N GLY A 130 7.43 -23.50 -2.70
CA GLY A 130 8.48 -23.31 -1.69
C GLY A 130 8.89 -21.86 -1.43
N THR A 131 8.95 -21.05 -2.48
CA THR A 131 9.36 -19.63 -2.37
C THR A 131 8.23 -18.74 -2.90
N PRO A 132 7.83 -17.67 -2.19
CA PRO A 132 6.88 -16.70 -2.73
C PRO A 132 7.34 -16.11 -4.06
N ILE A 133 6.38 -15.74 -4.91
CA ILE A 133 6.64 -15.05 -6.17
C ILE A 133 6.19 -13.61 -5.98
N THR A 134 7.12 -12.68 -6.14
CA THR A 134 6.82 -11.24 -6.14
C THR A 134 6.43 -10.81 -7.55
N VAL A 135 5.37 -10.02 -7.67
CA VAL A 135 4.88 -9.43 -8.91
C VAL A 135 4.94 -7.91 -8.76
N THR A 136 5.74 -7.26 -9.60
CA THR A 136 5.86 -5.80 -9.66
C THR A 136 5.13 -5.31 -10.91
N PHE A 137 4.19 -4.40 -10.76
CA PHE A 137 3.44 -3.80 -11.88
C PHE A 137 4.24 -2.66 -12.49
N THR A 138 4.57 -2.78 -13.77
CA THR A 138 5.50 -1.90 -14.49
C THR A 138 4.86 -1.35 -15.76
N GLY A 139 5.64 -0.64 -16.58
CA GLY A 139 5.20 -0.13 -17.87
C GLY A 139 4.03 0.86 -17.73
N THR A 140 2.90 0.57 -18.36
CA THR A 140 1.68 1.38 -18.27
C THR A 140 0.98 1.29 -16.91
N LEU A 141 1.34 0.30 -16.09
CA LEU A 141 0.86 0.13 -14.71
C LEU A 141 1.93 0.53 -13.69
N ALA A 142 3.09 1.03 -14.14
CA ALA A 142 4.12 1.57 -13.28
C ALA A 142 3.57 2.76 -12.47
N ASN A 143 4.15 3.00 -11.30
CA ASN A 143 3.82 4.17 -10.48
C ASN A 143 2.29 4.33 -10.29
N THR A 144 1.56 3.22 -10.17
CA THR A 144 0.10 3.25 -10.06
C THR A 144 -0.32 2.28 -8.98
N ASN A 145 -1.10 2.77 -8.03
CA ASN A 145 -1.79 1.89 -7.09
C ASN A 145 -2.84 1.08 -7.87
N VAL A 146 -2.62 -0.23 -7.98
CA VAL A 146 -3.53 -1.13 -8.70
C VAL A 146 -4.30 -2.01 -7.73
N ALA A 147 -5.45 -2.52 -8.14
CA ALA A 147 -6.24 -3.41 -7.32
C ALA A 147 -5.46 -4.69 -6.95
N GLN A 148 -5.63 -5.18 -5.71
CA GLN A 148 -5.05 -6.45 -5.31
C GLN A 148 -5.62 -7.60 -6.15
N MET A 149 -4.75 -8.47 -6.66
CA MET A 149 -5.18 -9.70 -7.33
C MET A 149 -5.94 -10.62 -6.35
N THR A 150 -6.86 -11.39 -6.90
CA THR A 150 -7.48 -12.52 -6.18
C THR A 150 -7.03 -13.84 -6.80
N ALA A 151 -6.87 -14.89 -6.02
CA ALA A 151 -6.52 -16.21 -6.53
C ALA A 151 -7.67 -17.21 -6.31
N SER A 152 -7.84 -18.13 -7.26
CA SER A 152 -8.66 -19.34 -7.07
C SER A 152 -7.74 -20.55 -6.95
N SER A 153 -7.79 -21.20 -5.79
CA SER A 153 -7.01 -22.40 -5.45
C SER A 153 -7.80 -23.70 -5.60
N ALA A 154 -9.02 -23.64 -6.15
CA ALA A 154 -9.92 -24.79 -6.23
C ALA A 154 -9.37 -25.96 -7.08
N GLY A 155 -8.44 -25.68 -7.99
CA GLY A 155 -7.78 -26.70 -8.82
C GLY A 155 -6.52 -27.30 -8.21
N LEU A 156 -6.10 -26.88 -7.01
CA LEU A 156 -4.93 -27.44 -6.32
C LEU A 156 -5.29 -28.77 -5.67
N THR A 157 -4.34 -29.70 -5.69
CA THR A 157 -4.52 -31.05 -5.14
C THR A 157 -3.36 -31.45 -4.24
N GLY A 158 -3.64 -32.37 -3.32
CA GLY A 158 -2.66 -32.83 -2.32
C GLY A 158 -2.40 -31.79 -1.22
N GLY A 159 -1.58 -32.18 -0.24
CA GLY A 159 -1.29 -31.32 0.91
C GLY A 159 -2.46 -31.14 1.88
N THR A 160 -2.41 -30.08 2.67
CA THR A 160 -3.42 -29.75 3.71
C THR A 160 -4.08 -28.42 3.38
N SER A 161 -5.24 -28.45 2.72
CA SER A 161 -6.01 -27.27 2.31
C SER A 161 -5.17 -26.23 1.55
N PRO A 162 -4.56 -26.62 0.41
CA PRO A 162 -3.63 -25.75 -0.31
C PRO A 162 -4.31 -24.47 -0.79
N THR A 163 -3.66 -23.33 -0.54
CA THR A 163 -4.19 -22.00 -0.86
C THR A 163 -3.09 -21.12 -1.44
N VAL A 164 -3.46 -20.26 -2.39
CA VAL A 164 -2.62 -19.18 -2.92
C VAL A 164 -3.20 -17.86 -2.47
N THR A 165 -2.37 -17.02 -1.84
CA THR A 165 -2.78 -15.71 -1.33
C THR A 165 -1.92 -14.61 -1.94
N PRO A 166 -2.49 -13.77 -2.81
CA PRO A 166 -1.88 -12.49 -3.19
C PRO A 166 -2.02 -11.48 -2.06
N THR A 167 -0.94 -10.73 -1.79
CA THR A 167 -0.92 -9.64 -0.81
C THR A 167 -0.14 -8.46 -1.39
N THR A 168 -0.71 -7.26 -1.38
CA THR A 168 0.05 -6.02 -1.67
C THR A 168 1.12 -5.81 -0.60
N THR A 169 2.38 -5.81 -1.02
CA THR A 169 3.56 -5.61 -0.16
C THR A 169 4.20 -4.23 -0.34
N THR A 170 3.97 -3.60 -1.48
CA THR A 170 4.29 -2.19 -1.74
C THR A 170 3.13 -1.58 -2.53
N ALA A 171 2.55 -0.50 -2.01
CA ALA A 171 1.53 0.25 -2.73
C ALA A 171 2.19 1.09 -3.83
N GLY A 172 1.65 1.09 -5.05
CA GLY A 172 2.13 1.96 -6.12
C GLY A 172 1.70 3.42 -5.92
N GLY A 173 2.45 4.36 -6.47
CA GLY A 173 2.14 5.80 -6.40
C GLY A 173 2.53 6.53 -7.68
N ALA A 174 1.68 7.44 -8.15
CA ALA A 174 1.95 8.23 -9.35
C ALA A 174 2.77 9.45 -8.96
N ASP A 175 3.92 9.64 -9.63
CA ASP A 175 4.64 10.91 -9.59
C ASP A 175 3.68 12.02 -10.05
N LEU A 176 3.21 12.84 -9.10
CA LEU A 176 2.31 13.97 -9.39
C LEU A 176 3.07 15.17 -9.99
N GLY A 177 4.35 14.99 -10.31
CA GLY A 177 5.19 15.93 -11.06
C GLY A 177 5.89 16.96 -10.18
N ALA A 178 6.96 17.53 -10.74
CA ALA A 178 7.88 18.47 -10.12
C ALA A 178 7.16 19.61 -9.38
N GLY A 179 6.96 19.40 -8.08
CA GLY A 179 6.20 20.31 -7.24
C GLY A 179 6.31 20.02 -5.75
N GLY A 180 7.05 19.00 -5.32
CA GLY A 180 7.19 18.61 -3.91
C GLY A 180 6.14 17.61 -3.42
N SER A 181 5.27 17.15 -4.32
CA SER A 181 4.31 16.06 -4.12
C SER A 181 4.97 14.67 -3.96
N GLU A 182 6.26 14.60 -4.26
CA GLU A 182 7.13 13.43 -4.17
C GLU A 182 7.88 13.36 -2.84
N THR A 183 7.72 14.37 -1.96
CA THR A 183 8.32 14.40 -0.63
C THR A 183 7.25 14.23 0.44
N ALA A 184 7.29 13.10 1.15
CA ALA A 184 6.37 12.78 2.22
C ALA A 184 6.47 13.79 3.36
N LYS A 185 5.32 14.22 3.87
CA LYS A 185 5.19 15.17 4.99
C LYS A 185 4.51 14.57 6.21
N GLY A 186 3.80 13.47 6.05
CA GLY A 186 3.15 12.75 7.14
C GLY A 186 1.94 11.96 6.67
N PHE A 187 1.05 11.64 7.61
CA PHE A 187 -0.13 10.82 7.34
C PHE A 187 -1.43 11.58 7.63
N LEU A 188 -2.47 11.31 6.84
CA LEU A 188 -3.80 11.87 7.07
C LEU A 188 -4.41 11.33 8.37
N LEU A 189 -4.81 12.23 9.26
CA LEU A 189 -5.53 11.86 10.48
C LEU A 189 -7.05 11.93 10.25
N GLY A 190 -7.70 10.77 10.36
CA GLY A 190 -9.13 10.56 10.16
C GLY A 190 -9.55 10.65 8.68
N ASP A 191 -10.45 9.76 8.26
CA ASP A 191 -10.94 9.69 6.88
C ASP A 191 -11.51 11.04 6.40
N LYS A 192 -11.36 11.33 5.11
CA LYS A 192 -11.93 12.52 4.48
C LYS A 192 -12.60 12.16 3.17
N GLN A 193 -13.74 12.78 2.94
CA GLN A 193 -14.45 12.73 1.66
C GLN A 193 -14.24 14.07 0.94
N VAL A 194 -13.71 14.02 -0.27
CA VAL A 194 -13.52 15.17 -1.15
C VAL A 194 -14.57 15.17 -2.27
N ARG A 195 -14.77 16.32 -2.90
CA ARG A 195 -15.59 16.48 -4.10
C ARG A 195 -14.90 17.45 -5.05
N THR A 196 -15.14 17.34 -6.34
CA THR A 196 -14.50 18.16 -7.38
C THR A 196 -14.60 19.65 -7.04
N GLY A 197 -13.46 20.35 -7.12
CA GLY A 197 -13.37 21.79 -6.84
C GLY A 197 -13.60 22.20 -5.37
N ARG A 198 -13.71 21.26 -4.43
CA ARG A 198 -13.90 21.55 -2.99
C ARG A 198 -12.77 20.97 -2.16
N HIS A 199 -11.72 21.76 -1.96
CA HIS A 199 -10.64 21.47 -1.02
C HIS A 199 -11.19 21.31 0.41
N VAL A 200 -10.53 20.46 1.22
CA VAL A 200 -11.06 20.02 2.53
C VAL A 200 -10.01 20.25 3.61
N ASP A 201 -10.44 20.82 4.74
CA ASP A 201 -9.59 20.94 5.93
C ASP A 201 -9.37 19.57 6.59
N ALA A 202 -8.14 19.29 6.97
CA ALA A 202 -7.74 18.04 7.60
C ALA A 202 -6.60 18.26 8.60
N ALA A 203 -6.17 17.16 9.23
CA ALA A 203 -5.03 17.15 10.12
C ALA A 203 -3.96 16.20 9.56
N LEU A 204 -2.71 16.68 9.53
CA LEU A 204 -1.54 15.92 9.16
C LEU A 204 -0.84 15.44 10.43
N TYR A 205 -0.69 14.13 10.57
CA TYR A 205 0.18 13.51 11.55
C TYR A 205 1.62 13.55 11.04
N TYR A 206 2.46 14.43 11.61
CA TYR A 206 3.80 14.68 11.08
C TYR A 206 4.93 14.31 12.05
N ARG A 207 4.62 14.06 13.33
CA ARG A 207 5.57 13.49 14.32
C ARG A 207 4.90 12.50 15.24
N GLY A 208 5.67 11.48 15.61
CA GLY A 208 5.26 10.47 16.58
C GLY A 208 5.63 9.06 16.13
N ARG A 209 4.80 8.09 16.45
CA ARG A 209 4.99 6.68 16.10
C ARG A 209 3.93 6.18 15.11
N VAL A 210 4.31 5.34 14.16
CA VAL A 210 3.41 4.75 13.16
C VAL A 210 3.63 3.24 13.10
N TYR A 211 2.53 2.48 13.16
CA TYR A 211 2.51 1.04 12.91
C TYR A 211 2.26 0.81 11.43
N SER A 212 3.36 0.60 10.69
CA SER A 212 3.35 0.51 9.23
C SER A 212 2.48 -0.63 8.67
N ASP A 213 2.35 -1.71 9.43
CA ASP A 213 1.52 -2.88 9.15
C ASP A 213 0.01 -2.65 9.34
N LEU A 214 -0.37 -1.53 9.97
CA LEU A 214 -1.76 -1.14 10.19
C LEU A 214 -2.20 0.02 9.30
N LEU A 215 -1.31 0.57 8.47
CA LEU A 215 -1.69 1.57 7.47
C LEU A 215 -2.64 0.94 6.43
N PRO A 216 -3.56 1.72 5.85
CA PRO A 216 -4.43 1.20 4.80
C PRO A 216 -3.58 0.74 3.60
N SER A 217 -4.03 -0.31 2.92
CA SER A 217 -3.30 -0.91 1.79
C SER A 217 -3.10 0.07 0.63
N ASN A 218 -3.97 1.07 0.49
CA ASN A 218 -3.87 2.18 -0.48
C ASN A 218 -3.36 3.48 0.17
N SER A 219 -2.53 3.39 1.21
CA SER A 219 -1.94 4.57 1.87
C SER A 219 -0.94 5.33 0.99
N GLY A 220 -0.39 4.71 -0.04
CA GLY A 220 0.74 5.27 -0.80
C GLY A 220 2.03 5.34 0.02
N PHE A 221 2.10 4.70 1.20
CA PHE A 221 3.32 4.65 2.00
C PHE A 221 4.30 3.62 1.43
N ASP A 222 5.51 4.07 1.08
CA ASP A 222 6.58 3.22 0.58
C ASP A 222 7.90 3.44 1.36
N ALA A 223 8.96 2.75 0.93
CA ALA A 223 10.27 2.83 1.57
C ALA A 223 10.93 4.23 1.44
N ALA A 224 10.60 4.98 0.38
CA ALA A 224 11.11 6.33 0.18
C ALA A 224 10.43 7.30 1.17
N ALA A 225 9.10 7.26 1.23
CA ALA A 225 8.33 7.99 2.24
C ALA A 225 8.79 7.63 3.66
N GLN A 226 9.05 6.36 3.94
CA GLN A 226 9.59 5.93 5.23
C GLN A 226 10.91 6.62 5.56
N ALA A 227 11.86 6.67 4.62
CA ALA A 227 13.15 7.32 4.81
C ALA A 227 13.01 8.84 5.00
N GLU A 228 12.12 9.48 4.24
CA GLU A 228 11.85 10.92 4.34
C GLU A 228 11.19 11.31 5.68
N LEU A 229 10.33 10.44 6.20
CA LEU A 229 9.60 10.68 7.44
C LEU A 229 10.37 10.24 8.70
N ALA A 230 11.36 9.34 8.58
CA ALA A 230 12.15 8.79 9.68
C ALA A 230 12.77 9.83 10.66
N PRO A 231 13.14 11.06 10.23
CA PRO A 231 13.62 12.08 11.17
C PRO A 231 12.57 12.55 12.20
N ASN A 232 11.28 12.37 11.90
CA ASN A 232 10.16 12.88 12.70
C ASN A 232 9.19 11.78 13.14
N ILE A 233 9.16 10.64 12.44
CA ILE A 233 8.25 9.53 12.66
C ILE A 233 9.03 8.24 12.91
N TYR A 234 8.72 7.59 14.03
CA TYR A 234 9.23 6.26 14.38
C TYR A 234 8.30 5.19 13.80
N PHE A 235 8.84 4.33 12.93
CA PHE A 235 8.08 3.24 12.31
C PHE A 235 8.30 1.92 13.03
N ASP A 236 7.20 1.31 13.47
CA ASP A 236 7.18 0.00 14.13
C ASP A 236 6.20 -0.95 13.42
N LYS A 237 6.19 -2.21 13.86
CA LYS A 237 5.18 -3.21 13.52
C LYS A 237 4.48 -3.69 14.79
N VAL A 238 3.21 -4.09 14.71
CA VAL A 238 2.49 -4.61 15.87
C VAL A 238 2.97 -6.03 16.17
N GLY A 239 3.87 -6.15 17.15
CA GLY A 239 4.38 -7.44 17.64
C GLY A 239 5.88 -7.69 17.42
N ALA A 240 6.64 -6.68 17.01
CA ALA A 240 8.10 -6.69 17.01
C ALA A 240 8.69 -6.18 18.34
#